data_AF-A0A957VNP8-F1
#
_entry.id   AF-A0A957VNP8-F1
#
_cell.length_a   1.000
_cell.length_b   1.000
_cell.length_c   1.000
_cell.angle_alpha   90.00
_cell.angle_beta   90.00
_cell.angle_gamma   90.00
#
_symmetry.space_group_name_H-M   'P 1'
#
loop_
_entity.id
_entity.type
_entity.pdbx_description
1 polymer ?
#
loop_
_entity_poly.entity_id
_entity_poly.type
_entity_poly.pdbx_seq_one_letter_code
_entity_poly.pdbx_strand_id
1 'polypeptide(L)'
;SADGDTPWASISKSIQHDADIEPGNSGGPLVDEDGRVVAINYSKNAADQYFAIARDEALAIIDELRNGNDVNSLGINGEAVSDGEDLYGIWVASVKSGSPADKAGIRPGDILLSMEGVDLGADGTMGTYCEVLRSHSPEDVLSIEVLRFKTQEVLEGQINGRPLQQSFSFADTAPEQQNDGSGTGSGSTAPAEAYDSYQQITDEQGILSVEVPSAWSDVSEAPWTNDADEQIGIRLYASPDFDAWNEDWGVPGVVLSYSDILAADYGP
;
A
#
# COMPACT_ATOMS: atom_id res chain seq x y z
N SER A 1 21.79 6.11 -18.01
CA SER A 1 20.43 5.99 -17.48
C SER A 1 20.51 6.31 -16.01
N ALA A 2 19.59 7.13 -15.52
CA ALA A 2 19.39 7.30 -14.08
C ALA A 2 18.26 6.37 -13.62
N ASP A 3 18.25 6.08 -12.32
CA ASP A 3 17.09 5.47 -11.68
C ASP A 3 15.86 6.38 -11.90
N GLY A 4 14.73 5.77 -12.24
CA GLY A 4 13.51 6.46 -12.59
C GLY A 4 12.47 6.45 -11.47
N ASP A 5 12.79 5.83 -10.34
CA ASP A 5 11.91 5.73 -9.20
C ASP A 5 11.88 7.03 -8.40
N THR A 6 10.67 7.50 -8.16
CA THR A 6 10.35 8.74 -7.47
C THR A 6 9.12 8.50 -6.59
N PRO A 7 8.81 9.41 -5.64
CA PRO A 7 7.61 9.30 -4.84
C PRO A 7 6.31 9.24 -5.65
N TRP A 8 6.27 9.78 -6.87
CA TRP A 8 5.03 9.90 -7.65
C TRP A 8 5.02 9.06 -8.94
N ALA A 9 6.12 8.38 -9.26
CA ALA A 9 6.23 7.53 -10.45
C ALA A 9 7.46 6.62 -10.40
N SER A 10 7.37 5.48 -11.08
CA SER A 10 8.47 4.56 -11.35
C SER A 10 8.61 4.36 -12.85
N ILE A 11 9.78 4.65 -13.42
CA ILE A 11 10.11 4.32 -14.82
C ILE A 11 11.39 3.48 -14.87
N SER A 12 11.39 2.45 -15.71
CA SER A 12 12.48 1.47 -15.82
C SER A 12 13.83 2.13 -16.08
N LYS A 13 13.88 3.09 -17.01
CA LYS A 13 15.07 3.90 -17.33
C LYS A 13 14.68 5.29 -17.81
N SER A 14 15.38 6.29 -17.30
CA SER A 14 15.35 7.65 -17.83
C SER A 14 16.61 7.98 -18.64
N ILE A 15 16.43 8.82 -19.66
CA ILE A 15 17.52 9.49 -20.38
C ILE A 15 17.81 10.79 -19.65
N GLN A 16 19.07 11.00 -19.27
CA GLN A 16 19.53 12.29 -18.78
C GLN A 16 20.03 13.14 -19.95
N HIS A 17 19.69 14.42 -19.96
CA HIS A 17 20.18 15.39 -20.95
C HIS A 17 20.50 16.74 -20.31
N ASP A 18 21.11 17.62 -21.09
CA ASP A 18 21.53 18.99 -20.70
C ASP A 18 20.65 20.09 -21.32
N ALA A 19 19.66 19.73 -22.15
CA ALA A 19 18.66 20.68 -22.61
C ALA A 19 17.78 21.16 -21.44
N ASP A 20 17.73 22.47 -21.21
CA ASP A 20 16.93 23.06 -20.14
C ASP A 20 15.43 22.76 -20.33
N ILE A 21 14.81 22.21 -19.29
CA ILE A 21 13.35 22.05 -19.23
C ILE A 21 12.74 22.78 -18.04
N GLU A 22 11.58 23.39 -18.30
CA GLU A 22 10.79 24.11 -17.31
C GLU A 22 9.37 23.54 -17.24
N PRO A 23 8.59 23.84 -16.17
CA PRO A 23 7.18 23.48 -16.11
C PRO A 23 6.45 23.89 -17.40
N GLY A 24 5.78 22.92 -18.03
CA GLY A 24 5.15 23.07 -19.36
C GLY A 24 5.87 22.34 -20.49
N ASN A 25 7.14 21.96 -20.31
CA ASN A 25 7.86 21.12 -21.28
C ASN A 25 7.58 19.61 -21.12
N SER A 26 7.10 19.18 -19.95
CA SER A 26 6.71 17.78 -19.69
C SER A 26 5.71 17.28 -20.73
N GLY A 27 5.97 16.11 -21.32
CA GLY A 27 5.20 15.53 -22.42
C GLY A 27 5.60 16.02 -23.82
N GLY A 28 6.42 17.07 -23.92
CA GLY A 28 6.97 17.54 -25.19
C GLY A 28 8.10 16.64 -25.73
N PRO A 29 8.39 16.68 -27.04
CA PRO A 29 9.45 15.87 -27.63
C PRO A 29 10.84 16.42 -27.34
N LEU A 30 11.78 15.52 -27.07
CA LEU A 30 13.21 15.77 -27.24
C LEU A 30 13.62 15.32 -28.64
N VAL A 31 14.33 16.16 -29.40
CA VAL A 31 14.66 15.90 -30.81
C VAL A 31 16.17 15.91 -31.08
N ASP A 32 16.61 15.12 -32.06
CA ASP A 32 17.99 15.16 -32.58
C ASP A 32 18.21 16.30 -33.59
N GLU A 33 19.44 16.42 -34.12
CA GLU A 33 19.84 17.46 -35.09
C GLU A 33 19.05 17.43 -36.41
N ASP A 34 18.43 16.28 -36.73
CA ASP A 34 17.59 16.08 -37.92
C ASP A 34 16.09 16.31 -37.60
N GLY A 35 15.75 16.70 -36.38
CA GLY A 35 14.37 16.92 -35.93
C GLY A 35 13.60 15.63 -35.64
N ARG A 36 14.28 14.48 -35.48
CA ARG A 36 13.62 13.22 -35.09
C ARG A 36 13.44 13.18 -33.58
N VAL A 37 12.26 12.73 -33.14
CA VAL A 37 11.99 12.52 -31.72
C VAL A 37 12.87 11.38 -31.20
N VAL A 38 13.62 11.62 -30.13
CA VAL A 38 14.49 10.63 -29.47
C VAL A 38 14.00 10.29 -28.06
N ALA A 39 13.25 11.19 -27.43
CA ALA A 39 12.67 10.98 -26.10
C ALA A 39 11.46 11.91 -25.87
N ILE A 40 10.78 11.73 -24.74
CA ILE A 40 9.68 12.59 -24.26
C ILE A 40 10.11 13.20 -22.93
N ASN A 41 10.11 14.53 -22.83
CA ASN A 41 10.51 15.24 -21.61
C ASN A 41 9.61 14.81 -20.44
N TYR A 42 10.21 14.49 -19.30
CA TYR A 42 9.52 13.89 -18.16
C TYR A 42 9.64 14.77 -16.91
N SER A 43 10.85 14.93 -16.37
CA SER A 43 11.06 15.57 -15.07
C SER A 43 12.44 16.24 -14.96
N LYS A 44 12.59 17.10 -13.95
CA LYS A 44 13.89 17.62 -13.50
C LYS A 44 14.05 17.41 -12.00
N ASN A 45 15.29 17.34 -11.51
CA ASN A 45 15.57 17.36 -10.07
C ASN A 45 16.16 18.71 -9.62
N ALA A 46 16.35 18.86 -8.31
CA ALA A 46 16.85 20.10 -7.70
C ALA A 46 18.32 20.43 -8.04
N ALA A 47 19.04 19.52 -8.70
CA ALA A 47 20.42 19.71 -9.14
C ALA A 47 20.52 20.08 -10.63
N ASP A 48 19.41 20.56 -11.23
CA ASP A 48 19.29 20.88 -12.66
C ASP A 48 19.69 19.71 -13.58
N GLN A 49 19.37 18.49 -13.15
CA GLN A 49 19.42 17.32 -14.03
C GLN A 49 18.06 17.11 -14.66
N TYR A 50 18.07 16.92 -15.98
CA TYR A 50 16.87 16.82 -16.80
C TYR A 50 16.68 15.41 -17.33
N PHE A 51 15.45 14.91 -17.24
CA PHE A 51 15.12 13.53 -17.53
C PHE A 51 14.02 13.43 -18.59
N ALA A 52 14.18 12.45 -19.47
CA ALA A 52 13.24 12.11 -20.53
C ALA A 52 13.01 10.61 -20.62
N ILE A 53 11.81 10.20 -21.03
CA ILE A 53 11.46 8.80 -21.32
C ILE A 53 11.93 8.49 -22.74
N ALA A 54 12.73 7.43 -22.91
CA ALA A 54 13.25 7.04 -24.21
C ALA A 54 12.13 6.75 -25.21
N ARG A 55 12.32 7.14 -26.49
CA ARG A 55 11.35 6.89 -27.56
C ARG A 55 10.93 5.42 -27.63
N ASP A 56 11.88 4.50 -27.58
CA ASP A 56 11.58 3.07 -27.79
C ASP A 56 10.75 2.49 -26.64
N GLU A 57 10.96 2.97 -25.40
CA GLU A 57 10.12 2.65 -24.24
C GLU A 57 8.71 3.21 -24.42
N ALA A 58 8.61 4.49 -24.83
CA ALA A 58 7.33 5.15 -25.05
C ALA A 58 6.52 4.51 -26.18
N LEU A 59 7.17 4.05 -27.25
CA LEU A 59 6.48 3.43 -28.39
C LEU A 59 5.75 2.14 -28.02
N ALA A 60 6.36 1.30 -27.17
CA ALA A 60 5.71 0.07 -26.69
C ALA A 60 4.40 0.40 -25.95
N ILE A 61 4.43 1.40 -25.07
CA ILE A 61 3.24 1.84 -24.31
C ILE A 61 2.21 2.51 -25.23
N ILE A 62 2.65 3.34 -26.18
CA ILE A 62 1.76 4.02 -27.13
C ILE A 62 0.95 3.00 -27.95
N ASP A 63 1.59 1.91 -28.38
CA ASP A 63 0.90 0.88 -29.17
C ASP A 63 -0.14 0.12 -28.34
N GLU A 64 0.13 -0.17 -27.07
CA GLU A 64 -0.87 -0.71 -26.12
C GLU A 64 -2.06 0.24 -25.93
N LEU A 65 -1.79 1.52 -25.65
CA LEU A 65 -2.83 2.54 -25.47
C LEU A 65 -3.68 2.73 -26.73
N ARG A 66 -3.08 2.67 -27.92
CA ARG A 66 -3.80 2.74 -29.20
C ARG A 66 -4.74 1.56 -29.42
N ASN A 67 -4.39 0.39 -28.90
CA ASN A 67 -5.23 -0.80 -28.94
C ASN A 67 -6.34 -0.80 -27.88
N GLY A 68 -6.39 0.25 -27.04
CA GLY A 68 -7.38 0.41 -25.98
C GLY A 68 -7.01 -0.30 -24.68
N ASN A 69 -5.77 -0.77 -24.55
CA ASN A 69 -5.28 -1.40 -23.33
C ASN A 69 -4.81 -0.30 -22.37
N ASP A 70 -5.56 -0.06 -21.30
CA ASP A 70 -5.13 0.78 -20.16
C ASP A 70 -4.18 -0.09 -19.32
N VAL A 71 -2.88 -0.04 -19.66
CA VAL A 71 -1.88 -0.91 -19.04
C VAL A 71 -1.52 -0.42 -17.65
N ASN A 72 -1.42 -1.34 -16.70
CA ASN A 72 -0.81 -1.15 -15.37
C ASN A 72 -1.44 -0.01 -14.53
N SER A 73 -2.76 0.12 -14.52
CA SER A 73 -3.44 1.11 -13.67
C SER A 73 -4.58 0.50 -12.85
N LEU A 74 -4.58 0.78 -11.54
CA LEU A 74 -5.71 0.53 -10.65
C LEU A 74 -6.74 1.68 -10.67
N GLY A 75 -6.43 2.77 -11.38
CA GLY A 75 -7.16 4.03 -11.31
C GLY A 75 -6.89 4.83 -10.03
N ILE A 76 -5.74 4.61 -9.39
CA ILE A 76 -5.24 5.41 -8.27
C ILE A 76 -4.31 6.48 -8.82
N ASN A 77 -4.52 7.72 -8.41
CA ASN A 77 -3.49 8.75 -8.43
C ASN A 77 -2.95 8.87 -7.02
N GLY A 78 -1.67 8.59 -6.83
CA GLY A 78 -1.07 8.55 -5.50
C GLY A 78 0.41 8.87 -5.51
N GLU A 79 0.94 9.05 -4.32
CA GLU A 79 2.34 9.37 -4.05
C GLU A 79 2.80 8.49 -2.89
N ALA A 80 3.97 7.88 -3.03
CA ALA A 80 4.65 7.21 -1.95
C ALA A 80 4.95 8.24 -0.87
N VAL A 81 4.50 7.92 0.33
CA VAL A 81 4.81 8.64 1.55
C VAL A 81 5.61 7.71 2.42
N SER A 82 6.67 8.24 3.01
CA SER A 82 7.50 7.57 4.00
C SER A 82 8.04 8.67 4.90
N ASP A 83 7.95 8.45 6.19
CA ASP A 83 8.62 9.28 7.19
C ASP A 83 10.09 8.89 7.39
N GLY A 84 10.55 7.81 6.76
CA GLY A 84 11.88 7.23 6.96
C GLY A 84 12.00 6.44 8.27
N GLU A 85 10.88 6.21 8.96
CA GLU A 85 10.76 5.42 10.17
C GLU A 85 9.71 4.32 9.94
N ASP A 86 8.43 4.56 10.29
CA ASP A 86 7.46 3.47 10.45
C ASP A 86 6.13 3.66 9.70
N LEU A 87 5.79 4.88 9.24
CA LEU A 87 4.62 5.10 8.39
C LEU A 87 5.05 5.28 6.93
N TYR A 88 4.88 4.21 6.16
CA TYR A 88 5.05 4.23 4.73
C TYR A 88 3.84 3.64 3.98
N GLY A 89 3.69 4.02 2.72
CA GLY A 89 2.63 3.53 1.86
C GLY A 89 2.40 4.43 0.66
N ILE A 90 1.39 4.13 -0.14
CA ILE A 90 0.95 5.00 -1.24
C ILE A 90 -0.24 5.81 -0.77
N TRP A 91 -0.03 7.11 -0.55
CA TRP A 91 -1.11 8.04 -0.26
C TRP A 91 -1.99 8.25 -1.49
N VAL A 92 -3.29 8.02 -1.34
CA VAL A 92 -4.27 8.08 -2.42
C VAL A 92 -4.82 9.50 -2.54
N ALA A 93 -4.30 10.27 -3.51
CA ALA A 93 -4.77 11.62 -3.80
C ALA A 93 -6.15 11.61 -4.48
N SER A 94 -6.39 10.67 -5.41
CA SER A 94 -7.69 10.51 -6.05
C SER A 94 -7.90 9.11 -6.64
N VAL A 95 -9.16 8.71 -6.78
CA VAL A 95 -9.56 7.45 -7.41
C VAL A 95 -10.46 7.71 -8.62
N LYS A 96 -10.15 7.10 -9.76
CA LYS A 96 -10.93 7.19 -11.00
C LYS A 96 -12.23 6.41 -10.83
N SER A 97 -13.38 7.07 -11.02
CA SER A 97 -14.67 6.38 -10.90
C SER A 97 -14.80 5.22 -11.89
N GLY A 98 -15.31 4.09 -11.40
CA GLY A 98 -15.46 2.83 -12.12
C GLY A 98 -14.18 2.02 -12.27
N SER A 99 -13.03 2.49 -11.73
CA SER A 99 -11.77 1.75 -11.77
C SER A 99 -11.78 0.53 -10.82
N PRO A 100 -10.80 -0.38 -10.94
CA PRO A 100 -10.62 -1.47 -9.98
C PRO A 100 -10.52 -0.99 -8.53
N ALA A 101 -9.77 0.09 -8.27
CA ALA A 101 -9.66 0.69 -6.94
C ALA A 101 -10.99 1.27 -6.41
N ASP A 102 -11.80 1.92 -7.27
CA ASP A 102 -13.13 2.43 -6.89
C ASP A 102 -14.08 1.28 -6.51
N LYS A 103 -14.07 0.20 -7.31
CA LYS A 103 -14.86 -1.01 -7.03
C LYS A 103 -14.44 -1.72 -5.75
N ALA A 104 -13.14 -1.70 -5.45
CA ALA A 104 -12.61 -2.20 -4.18
C ALA A 104 -12.98 -1.28 -3.00
N GLY A 105 -13.45 -0.07 -3.24
CA GLY A 105 -13.88 0.86 -2.18
C GLY A 105 -12.74 1.70 -1.59
N ILE A 106 -11.60 1.81 -2.29
CA ILE A 106 -10.52 2.74 -1.98
C ILE A 106 -11.03 4.17 -2.19
N ARG A 107 -10.63 5.09 -1.31
CA ARG A 107 -11.07 6.49 -1.31
C ARG A 107 -9.89 7.46 -1.28
N PRO A 108 -10.07 8.70 -1.77
CA PRO A 108 -9.10 9.76 -1.54
C PRO A 108 -8.83 9.95 -0.04
N GLY A 109 -7.55 10.07 0.31
CA GLY A 109 -7.06 10.20 1.69
C GLY A 109 -6.73 8.87 2.37
N ASP A 110 -7.00 7.73 1.74
CA ASP A 110 -6.51 6.42 2.18
C ASP A 110 -4.98 6.34 1.95
N ILE A 111 -4.27 5.53 2.75
CA ILE A 111 -2.90 5.08 2.46
C ILE A 111 -2.95 3.59 2.18
N LEU A 112 -2.51 3.20 0.98
CA LEU A 112 -2.32 1.80 0.62
C LEU A 112 -1.00 1.31 1.22
N LEU A 113 -1.09 0.44 2.21
CA LEU A 113 0.06 -0.04 2.98
C LEU A 113 0.77 -1.18 2.25
N SER A 114 0.00 -2.17 1.80
CA SER A 114 0.53 -3.36 1.12
C SER A 114 -0.30 -3.78 -0.08
N MET A 115 0.36 -4.46 -1.02
CA MET A 115 -0.24 -5.18 -2.15
C MET A 115 0.40 -6.56 -2.25
N GLU A 116 -0.41 -7.61 -2.32
CA GLU A 116 0.11 -9.00 -2.35
C GLU A 116 1.04 -9.34 -1.17
N GLY A 117 0.74 -8.76 0.00
CA GLY A 117 1.57 -8.92 1.20
C GLY A 117 2.93 -8.20 1.14
N VAL A 118 3.19 -7.42 0.09
CA VAL A 118 4.41 -6.62 -0.06
C VAL A 118 4.14 -5.19 0.37
N ASP A 119 4.96 -4.71 1.29
CA ASP A 119 4.95 -3.33 1.80
C ASP A 119 5.29 -2.32 0.69
N LEU A 120 4.52 -1.24 0.63
CA LEU A 120 4.64 -0.21 -0.40
C LEU A 120 5.30 1.05 0.15
N GLY A 121 6.12 1.73 -0.66
CA GLY A 121 6.62 3.06 -0.34
C GLY A 121 7.65 3.11 0.79
N ALA A 122 8.12 1.98 1.31
CA ALA A 122 9.12 1.92 2.39
C ALA A 122 10.41 2.68 2.04
N ASP A 123 10.85 2.61 0.79
CA ASP A 123 11.99 3.36 0.25
C ASP A 123 11.65 4.82 -0.15
N GLY A 124 10.41 5.26 0.10
CA GLY A 124 9.88 6.55 -0.31
C GLY A 124 9.56 6.65 -1.80
N THR A 125 9.46 5.53 -2.52
CA THR A 125 9.19 5.53 -3.97
C THR A 125 7.97 4.72 -4.37
N MET A 126 7.50 4.94 -5.60
CA MET A 126 6.45 4.13 -6.25
C MET A 126 6.98 2.82 -6.84
N GLY A 127 8.25 2.47 -6.61
CA GLY A 127 8.94 1.32 -7.23
C GLY A 127 8.16 0.02 -7.04
N THR A 128 7.97 -0.40 -5.78
CA THR A 128 7.25 -1.64 -5.43
C THR A 128 5.82 -1.67 -5.96
N TYR A 129 5.08 -0.57 -5.83
CA TYR A 129 3.71 -0.46 -6.35
C TYR A 129 3.67 -0.73 -7.86
N CYS A 130 4.56 -0.08 -8.61
CA CYS A 130 4.62 -0.26 -10.05
C CYS A 130 5.18 -1.63 -10.46
N GLU A 131 6.07 -2.23 -9.67
CA GLU A 131 6.57 -3.59 -9.91
C GLU A 131 5.46 -4.63 -9.78
N VAL A 132 4.66 -4.58 -8.71
CA VAL A 132 3.52 -5.49 -8.52
C VAL A 132 2.54 -5.37 -9.69
N LEU A 133 2.26 -4.15 -10.17
CA LEU A 133 1.36 -3.97 -11.32
C LEU A 133 1.93 -4.52 -12.63
N ARG A 134 3.25 -4.42 -12.84
CA ARG A 134 3.90 -4.93 -14.07
C ARG A 134 4.05 -6.45 -14.07
N SER A 135 4.08 -7.07 -12.90
CA SER A 135 4.20 -8.53 -12.76
C SER A 135 2.86 -9.26 -12.86
N HIS A 136 1.74 -8.53 -12.90
CA HIS A 136 0.38 -9.08 -12.94
C HIS A 136 -0.41 -8.64 -14.18
N SER A 137 -1.43 -9.41 -14.51
CA SER A 137 -2.43 -9.04 -15.52
C SER A 137 -3.44 -8.04 -14.94
N PRO A 138 -4.03 -7.13 -15.75
CA PRO A 138 -5.00 -6.14 -15.26
C PRO A 138 -6.26 -6.72 -14.58
N GLU A 139 -6.58 -7.99 -14.86
CA GLU A 139 -7.74 -8.70 -14.32
C GLU A 139 -7.39 -9.57 -13.10
N ASP A 140 -6.11 -9.65 -12.73
CA ASP A 140 -5.69 -10.45 -11.58
C ASP A 140 -6.31 -9.87 -10.29
N VAL A 141 -6.60 -10.78 -9.37
CA VAL A 141 -7.11 -10.44 -8.05
C VAL A 141 -5.92 -10.17 -7.16
N LEU A 142 -5.79 -8.93 -6.66
CA LEU A 142 -4.67 -8.50 -5.83
C LEU A 142 -5.17 -8.15 -4.44
N SER A 143 -4.69 -8.84 -3.42
CA SER A 143 -4.88 -8.50 -2.02
C SER A 143 -4.28 -7.14 -1.69
N ILE A 144 -4.99 -6.37 -0.86
CA ILE A 144 -4.60 -5.02 -0.45
C ILE A 144 -4.92 -4.77 1.02
N GLU A 145 -4.07 -3.97 1.65
CA GLU A 145 -4.28 -3.41 2.98
C GLU A 145 -4.24 -1.88 2.90
N VAL A 146 -5.24 -1.25 3.52
CA VAL A 146 -5.47 0.19 3.41
C VAL A 146 -5.71 0.80 4.79
N LEU A 147 -4.93 1.81 5.14
CA LEU A 147 -5.19 2.68 6.27
C LEU A 147 -6.10 3.83 5.85
N ARG A 148 -7.30 3.91 6.43
CA ARG A 148 -8.22 5.02 6.25
C ARG A 148 -8.12 5.99 7.43
N PHE A 149 -7.31 7.04 7.29
CA PHE A 149 -7.07 8.04 8.34
C PHE A 149 -8.33 8.68 8.90
N LYS A 150 -9.32 8.96 8.03
CA LYS A 150 -10.54 9.66 8.43
C LYS A 150 -11.32 8.91 9.51
N THR A 151 -11.35 7.59 9.43
CA THR A 151 -12.07 6.72 10.37
C THR A 151 -11.11 5.99 11.30
N GLN A 152 -9.80 6.11 11.07
CA GLN A 152 -8.76 5.37 11.78
C GLN A 152 -9.04 3.86 11.70
N GLU A 153 -9.27 3.37 10.49
CA GLU A 153 -9.55 1.96 10.23
C GLU A 153 -8.46 1.37 9.35
N VAL A 154 -8.07 0.14 9.65
CA VAL A 154 -7.32 -0.71 8.72
C VAL A 154 -8.33 -1.57 7.99
N LEU A 155 -8.31 -1.48 6.67
CA LEU A 155 -9.22 -2.15 5.76
C LEU A 155 -8.44 -3.15 4.94
N GLU A 156 -9.00 -4.34 4.79
CA GLU A 156 -8.45 -5.36 3.91
C GLU A 156 -9.44 -5.69 2.80
N GLY A 157 -8.91 -5.96 1.61
CA GLY A 157 -9.73 -6.27 0.46
C GLY A 157 -8.91 -6.81 -0.68
N GLN A 158 -9.52 -6.80 -1.86
CA GLN A 158 -8.88 -7.21 -3.09
C GLN A 158 -9.26 -6.27 -4.23
N ILE A 159 -8.28 -5.85 -5.01
CA ILE A 159 -8.48 -5.35 -6.36
C ILE A 159 -9.08 -6.48 -7.20
N ASN A 160 -10.09 -6.17 -8.01
CA ASN A 160 -10.83 -7.13 -8.86
C ASN A 160 -11.51 -8.30 -8.09
N GLY A 161 -11.53 -8.27 -6.76
CA GLY A 161 -12.08 -9.31 -5.91
C GLY A 161 -13.07 -8.76 -4.89
N ARG A 162 -12.92 -9.17 -3.63
CA ARG A 162 -13.74 -8.68 -2.52
C ARG A 162 -13.48 -7.18 -2.26
N PRO A 163 -14.51 -6.35 -2.07
CA PRO A 163 -14.34 -4.97 -1.62
C PRO A 163 -13.63 -4.88 -0.27
N LEU A 164 -13.03 -3.73 0.01
CA LEU A 164 -12.46 -3.37 1.30
C LEU A 164 -13.52 -3.55 2.39
N GLN A 165 -13.13 -4.33 3.38
CA GLN A 165 -13.87 -4.51 4.61
C GLN A 165 -12.96 -4.14 5.77
N GLN A 166 -13.58 -3.62 6.82
CA GLN A 166 -12.86 -3.30 8.03
C GLN A 166 -12.25 -4.57 8.62
N SER A 167 -10.92 -4.59 8.68
CA SER A 167 -10.18 -5.60 9.42
C SER A 167 -10.07 -5.16 10.88
N PHE A 168 -9.78 -3.87 11.12
CA PHE A 168 -9.61 -3.30 12.46
C PHE A 168 -9.98 -1.79 12.53
N SER A 169 -10.30 -1.31 13.73
CA SER A 169 -10.68 0.09 14.04
C SER A 169 -9.91 0.60 15.26
N PHE A 170 -9.17 1.70 15.14
CA PHE A 170 -8.56 2.36 16.31
C PHE A 170 -9.57 3.19 17.12
N ALA A 171 -10.78 3.44 16.57
CA ALA A 171 -11.82 4.21 17.27
C ALA A 171 -12.55 3.39 18.36
N ASP A 172 -12.54 2.07 18.26
CA ASP A 172 -13.24 1.16 19.19
C ASP A 172 -12.38 0.75 20.40
N THR A 173 -11.10 1.18 20.45
CA THR A 173 -10.15 0.87 21.52
C THR A 173 -9.92 2.01 22.52
N ALA A 174 -10.67 3.12 22.41
CA ALA A 174 -10.70 4.13 23.46
C ALA A 174 -11.32 3.52 24.74
N PRO A 175 -10.67 3.58 25.92
CA PRO A 175 -11.22 2.98 27.13
C PRO A 175 -12.49 3.71 27.55
N GLU A 176 -13.65 3.16 27.19
CA GLU A 176 -14.93 3.56 27.78
C GLU A 176 -14.90 3.18 29.27
N GLN A 177 -14.98 4.20 30.13
CA GLN A 177 -15.25 4.02 31.54
C GLN A 177 -16.55 3.24 31.69
N GLN A 178 -16.44 2.06 32.32
CA GLN A 178 -17.50 1.22 32.89
C GLN A 178 -18.90 1.86 32.86
N ASN A 179 -19.77 1.34 32.00
CA ASN A 179 -21.18 1.29 32.33
C ASN A 179 -21.82 -0.02 31.86
N ASP A 180 -22.43 -0.68 32.83
CA ASP A 180 -23.22 -1.91 32.74
C ASP A 180 -24.35 -1.77 31.71
N GLY A 181 -24.34 -2.62 30.68
CA GLY A 181 -25.40 -2.66 29.69
C GLY A 181 -25.10 -3.54 28.48
N SER A 182 -25.72 -4.72 28.46
CA SER A 182 -25.78 -5.68 27.35
C SER A 182 -25.77 -5.06 25.94
N GLY A 183 -24.75 -5.36 25.15
CA GLY A 183 -24.67 -5.05 23.73
C GLY A 183 -23.85 -6.12 23.01
N THR A 184 -24.53 -7.02 22.29
CA THR A 184 -23.91 -8.00 21.40
C THR A 184 -23.37 -7.29 20.15
N GLY A 185 -22.06 -7.05 20.09
CA GLY A 185 -21.34 -6.58 18.90
C GLY A 185 -20.87 -7.79 18.08
N SER A 186 -21.34 -7.89 16.84
CA SER A 186 -21.07 -9.01 15.93
C SER A 186 -19.84 -8.66 15.07
N GLY A 187 -18.73 -9.34 15.34
CA GLY A 187 -17.45 -9.17 14.64
C GLY A 187 -17.37 -9.82 13.25
N SER A 188 -16.43 -9.28 12.49
CA SER A 188 -15.65 -9.81 11.35
C SER A 188 -16.15 -11.09 10.65
N THR A 189 -16.32 -11.01 9.32
CA THR A 189 -16.49 -12.19 8.45
C THR A 189 -15.54 -12.11 7.25
N ALA A 190 -14.29 -12.58 7.44
CA ALA A 190 -13.55 -13.21 6.35
C ALA A 190 -14.36 -14.42 5.82
N PRO A 191 -14.18 -14.90 4.58
CA PRO A 191 -14.85 -16.12 4.14
C PRO A 191 -14.17 -17.32 4.79
N ALA A 192 -14.52 -17.58 6.04
CA ALA A 192 -14.22 -18.81 6.72
C ALA A 192 -15.48 -19.67 6.68
N GLU A 193 -15.31 -20.98 6.61
CA GLU A 193 -16.24 -21.83 7.36
C GLU A 193 -16.45 -21.17 8.73
N ALA A 194 -17.70 -20.83 9.06
CA ALA A 194 -17.99 -20.08 10.27
C ALA A 194 -17.29 -20.77 11.45
N TYR A 195 -16.32 -20.10 12.07
CA TYR A 195 -15.64 -20.66 13.21
C TYR A 195 -16.63 -20.76 14.37
N ASP A 196 -16.67 -21.91 15.02
CA ASP A 196 -17.67 -22.19 16.07
C ASP A 196 -17.46 -21.34 17.34
N SER A 197 -16.27 -20.79 17.54
CA SER A 197 -15.93 -19.95 18.69
C SER A 197 -14.72 -19.04 18.44
N TYR A 198 -14.64 -17.98 19.24
CA TYR A 198 -13.55 -16.99 19.23
C TYR A 198 -12.92 -16.91 20.61
N GLN A 199 -11.66 -16.50 20.66
CA GLN A 199 -10.91 -16.22 21.88
C GLN A 199 -10.27 -14.83 21.77
N GLN A 200 -10.29 -14.11 22.89
CA GLN A 200 -9.56 -12.85 23.00
C GLN A 200 -8.09 -13.17 23.26
N ILE A 201 -7.23 -12.64 22.40
CA ILE A 201 -5.80 -12.57 22.64
C ILE A 201 -5.45 -11.12 22.98
N THR A 202 -4.58 -10.96 23.95
CA THR A 202 -4.13 -9.66 24.43
C THR A 202 -2.63 -9.73 24.56
N ASP A 203 -1.95 -8.67 24.20
CA ASP A 203 -0.52 -8.52 24.46
C ASP A 203 -0.21 -8.58 25.97
N GLU A 204 1.05 -8.79 26.30
CA GLU A 204 1.53 -8.88 27.68
C GLU A 204 1.27 -7.59 28.49
N GLN A 205 1.17 -6.45 27.81
CA GLN A 205 1.04 -5.14 28.44
C GLN A 205 -0.43 -4.70 28.56
N GLY A 206 -1.37 -5.45 27.97
CA GLY A 206 -2.80 -5.17 28.02
C GLY A 206 -3.24 -3.99 27.14
N ILE A 207 -2.39 -3.62 26.18
CA ILE A 207 -2.56 -2.48 25.27
C ILE A 207 -3.31 -2.90 24.00
N LEU A 208 -2.90 -4.01 23.40
CA LEU A 208 -3.48 -4.59 22.20
C LEU A 208 -4.38 -5.75 22.57
N SER A 209 -5.61 -5.75 22.08
CA SER A 209 -6.49 -6.91 22.21
C SER A 209 -7.27 -7.15 20.94
N VAL A 210 -7.38 -8.41 20.54
CA VAL A 210 -8.16 -8.83 19.37
C VAL A 210 -8.86 -10.16 19.65
N GLU A 211 -10.05 -10.33 19.07
CA GLU A 211 -10.72 -11.63 19.05
C GLU A 211 -10.34 -12.39 17.78
N VAL A 212 -9.74 -13.56 17.95
CA VAL A 212 -9.37 -14.48 16.86
C VAL A 212 -10.15 -15.78 17.01
N PRO A 213 -10.39 -16.55 15.94
CA PRO A 213 -11.01 -17.86 16.06
C PRO A 213 -10.27 -18.73 17.07
N SER A 214 -11.01 -19.48 17.91
CA SER A 214 -10.37 -20.38 18.89
C SER A 214 -9.57 -21.51 18.24
N ALA A 215 -9.77 -21.74 16.94
CA ALA A 215 -8.99 -22.67 16.13
C ALA A 215 -7.59 -22.15 15.77
N TRP A 216 -7.33 -20.85 15.95
CA TRP A 216 -6.02 -20.26 15.70
C TRP A 216 -5.14 -20.52 16.92
N SER A 217 -4.30 -21.56 16.82
CA SER A 217 -3.45 -22.02 17.92
C SER A 217 -2.14 -21.27 18.02
N ASP A 218 -1.67 -20.70 16.91
CA ASP A 218 -0.38 -20.05 16.85
C ASP A 218 -0.60 -18.56 17.11
N VAL A 219 -0.14 -18.12 18.29
CA VAL A 219 -0.23 -16.74 18.74
C VAL A 219 1.16 -16.35 19.24
N SER A 220 1.67 -15.22 18.76
CA SER A 220 2.97 -14.70 19.19
C SER A 220 2.92 -13.21 19.38
N GLU A 221 3.55 -12.72 20.43
CA GLU A 221 3.95 -11.32 20.53
C GLU A 221 5.42 -11.23 20.16
N ALA A 222 5.79 -10.23 19.36
CA ALA A 222 7.17 -9.93 19.07
C ALA A 222 7.42 -8.42 19.23
N PRO A 223 8.62 -8.02 19.66
CA PRO A 223 9.01 -6.62 19.58
C PRO A 223 8.99 -6.20 18.11
N TRP A 224 8.32 -5.10 17.84
CA TRP A 224 8.50 -4.41 16.57
C TRP A 224 9.80 -3.61 16.68
N THR A 225 10.82 -3.97 15.91
CA THR A 225 12.10 -3.28 15.91
C THR A 225 12.33 -2.54 14.60
N ASN A 226 13.00 -1.39 14.67
CA ASN A 226 13.51 -0.69 13.51
C ASN A 226 14.81 -1.34 12.99
N ASP A 227 15.40 -0.79 11.92
CA ASP A 227 16.66 -1.26 11.32
C ASP A 227 17.89 -1.15 12.25
N ALA A 228 17.76 -0.48 13.40
CA ALA A 228 18.78 -0.38 14.44
C ALA A 228 18.60 -1.39 15.58
N ASP A 229 17.70 -2.37 15.43
CA ASP A 229 17.28 -3.33 16.47
C ASP A 229 16.65 -2.66 17.70
N GLU A 230 16.22 -1.39 17.58
CA GLU A 230 15.54 -0.68 18.67
C GLU A 230 14.06 -1.02 18.64
N GLN A 231 13.51 -1.43 19.78
CA GLN A 231 12.09 -1.73 19.90
C GLN A 231 11.27 -0.43 19.82
N ILE A 232 10.54 -0.29 18.72
CA ILE A 232 9.66 0.83 18.40
C ILE A 232 8.19 0.54 18.72
N GLY A 233 7.86 -0.72 18.98
CA GLY A 233 6.51 -1.13 19.31
C GLY A 233 6.40 -2.61 19.63
N ILE A 234 5.18 -3.11 19.56
CA ILE A 234 4.84 -4.53 19.70
C ILE A 234 4.03 -4.98 18.50
N ARG A 235 4.24 -6.22 18.07
CA ARG A 235 3.42 -6.91 17.08
C ARG A 235 2.78 -8.14 17.71
N LEU A 236 1.48 -8.27 17.59
CA LEU A 236 0.73 -9.45 17.98
C LEU A 236 0.29 -10.20 16.71
N TYR A 237 0.73 -11.44 16.60
CA TYR A 237 0.47 -12.35 15.49
C TYR A 237 -0.52 -13.41 15.93
N ALA A 238 -1.46 -13.78 15.06
CA ALA A 238 -2.22 -15.01 15.24
C ALA A 238 -2.59 -15.69 13.92
N SER A 239 -2.53 -17.02 13.89
CA SER A 239 -2.83 -17.86 12.72
C SER A 239 -3.26 -19.27 13.19
N PRO A 240 -3.96 -20.07 12.36
CA PRO A 240 -4.03 -21.52 12.54
C PRO A 240 -2.66 -22.21 12.54
N ASP A 241 -1.72 -21.70 11.73
CA ASP A 241 -0.40 -22.30 11.51
C ASP A 241 0.56 -21.22 10.97
N PHE A 242 1.59 -20.84 11.73
CA PHE A 242 2.57 -19.84 11.29
C PHE A 242 3.49 -20.34 10.18
N ASP A 243 3.87 -21.62 10.20
CA ASP A 243 4.78 -22.17 9.18
C ASP A 243 4.09 -22.16 7.82
N ALA A 244 2.83 -22.63 7.76
CA ALA A 244 2.05 -22.63 6.54
C ALA A 244 1.62 -21.21 6.09
N TRP A 245 1.38 -20.30 7.05
CA TRP A 245 1.10 -18.89 6.74
C TRP A 245 2.31 -18.20 6.10
N ASN A 246 3.52 -18.46 6.59
CA ASN A 246 4.75 -17.89 6.06
C ASN A 246 5.23 -18.54 4.76
N GLU A 247 4.83 -19.78 4.46
CA GLU A 247 5.25 -20.51 3.27
C GLU A 247 4.43 -20.19 2.01
N ASP A 248 3.09 -20.22 2.10
CA ASP A 248 2.22 -20.15 0.90
C ASP A 248 1.01 -19.21 1.05
N TRP A 249 0.90 -18.46 2.16
CA TRP A 249 -0.10 -17.39 2.43
C TRP A 249 -1.59 -17.76 2.22
N GLY A 250 -1.90 -19.04 1.94
CA GLY A 250 -3.26 -19.59 1.83
C GLY A 250 -3.90 -19.92 3.19
N VAL A 251 -3.13 -19.77 4.27
CA VAL A 251 -3.59 -19.87 5.66
C VAL A 251 -3.92 -18.47 6.17
N PRO A 252 -5.12 -18.23 6.72
CA PRO A 252 -5.49 -16.93 7.24
C PRO A 252 -4.68 -16.59 8.49
N GLY A 253 -4.31 -15.33 8.66
CA GLY A 253 -3.62 -14.84 9.85
C GLY A 253 -3.89 -13.36 10.09
N VAL A 254 -3.50 -12.85 11.25
CA VAL A 254 -3.59 -11.43 11.63
C VAL A 254 -2.26 -10.97 12.20
N VAL A 255 -1.88 -9.73 11.89
CA VAL A 255 -0.80 -8.98 12.54
C VAL A 255 -1.40 -7.68 13.08
N LEU A 256 -1.21 -7.41 14.36
CA LEU A 256 -1.57 -6.14 15.00
C LEU A 256 -0.30 -5.47 15.47
N SER A 257 -0.09 -4.24 15.05
CA SER A 257 1.07 -3.45 15.46
C SER A 257 0.62 -2.30 16.33
N TYR A 258 1.34 -2.06 17.43
CA TYR A 258 1.15 -0.89 18.30
C TYR A 258 2.48 -0.21 18.54
N SER A 259 2.49 1.11 18.51
CA SER A 259 3.65 1.93 18.87
C SER A 259 3.21 3.22 19.54
N ASP A 260 3.68 3.44 20.77
CA ASP A 260 3.55 4.72 21.49
C ASP A 260 4.40 5.83 20.84
N ILE A 261 5.51 5.44 20.21
CA ILE A 261 6.44 6.36 19.57
C ILE A 261 5.76 6.97 18.34
N LEU A 262 5.16 6.13 17.51
CA LEU A 262 4.43 6.59 16.32
C LEU A 262 3.13 7.30 16.63
N ALA A 263 2.43 6.87 17.68
CA ALA A 263 1.24 7.58 18.13
C ALA A 263 1.56 9.02 18.59
N ALA A 264 2.77 9.27 19.11
CA ALA A 264 3.22 10.59 19.53
C ALA A 264 3.69 11.47 18.36
N ASP A 265 4.32 10.89 17.34
CA ASP A 265 4.89 11.64 16.21
C ASP A 265 3.88 11.91 15.09
N TYR A 266 2.83 11.08 14.97
CA TYR A 266 1.81 11.18 13.91
C TYR A 266 0.36 11.24 14.42
N GLY A 267 0.17 11.37 15.73
CA GLY A 267 -1.13 11.70 16.33
C GLY A 267 -1.60 13.13 15.98
N PRO A 268 -2.90 13.44 16.16
CA PRO A 268 -3.46 14.76 15.85
C PRO A 268 -2.85 15.92 16.65
#